data_AF-A0A822INV8-F1
#
_entry.id   AF-A0A822INV8-F1
#
_cell.length_a   1.000
_cell.length_b   1.000
_cell.length_c   1.000
_cell.angle_alpha   90.00
_cell.angle_beta   90.00
_cell.angle_gamma   90.00
#
_symmetry.space_group_name_H-M   'P 1'
#
loop_
_entity.id
_entity.type
_entity.pdbx_description
1 polymer ?
#
loop_
_entity_poly.entity_id
_entity_poly.type
_entity_poly.pdbx_seq_one_letter_code
_entity_poly.pdbx_strand_id
1 'polypeptide(L)'
;MTTSDHLQGWIDIVGFQNMANISGILYIHDDPAANAVVRGDARIWLQPPGINTELTQNISVKQVGANIIAILHAVLKWDTVSCDDDGCWISGSFTETHDWTDTEISPPQFTFPGPQNMTIEEFPSFHPVSLIHFSDLNDSIIFFNITTRNGSVEHLLNIGIVELTIKGIPYMNVTPLSIWRKTGIGIYHQGDDPIMDNETLISVFLWTPFGRAPDYNFSENAVYHQNKPTSINPAIGFIIYVVLIFLLGIYIMYRSSRFR
;
A
#
# COMPACT_ATOMS: atom_id res chain seq x y z
N MET A 1 -33.81 47.77 -0.49
CA MET A 1 -32.99 47.81 0.74
C MET A 1 -33.23 46.53 1.49
N THR A 2 -32.36 45.54 1.30
CA THR A 2 -32.29 44.35 2.14
C THR A 2 -31.10 44.51 3.05
N THR A 3 -31.37 44.36 4.33
CA THR A 3 -30.46 44.38 5.48
C THR A 3 -29.73 43.05 5.62
N SER A 4 -28.48 43.14 6.10
CA SER A 4 -27.52 42.10 6.51
C SER A 4 -26.55 41.67 5.42
N ASP A 5 -25.26 41.96 5.60
CA ASP A 5 -24.20 41.52 4.71
C ASP A 5 -22.91 41.27 5.50
N HIS A 6 -22.30 40.10 5.29
CA HIS A 6 -21.20 39.54 6.10
C HIS A 6 -20.18 38.87 5.16
N LEU A 7 -18.91 38.78 5.58
CA LEU A 7 -17.93 37.92 4.91
C LEU A 7 -18.32 36.45 5.13
N GLN A 8 -18.57 35.72 4.03
CA GLN A 8 -18.93 34.29 4.08
C GLN A 8 -17.91 33.47 3.31
N GLY A 9 -17.53 32.34 3.89
CA GLY A 9 -16.61 31.43 3.25
C GLY A 9 -16.69 30.07 3.88
N TRP A 10 -16.03 29.13 3.24
CA TRP A 10 -15.86 27.78 3.75
C TRP A 10 -14.54 27.22 3.23
N ILE A 11 -14.02 26.26 3.96
CA ILE A 11 -12.90 25.44 3.54
C ILE A 11 -13.25 23.99 3.84
N ASP A 12 -12.77 23.08 3.01
CA ASP A 12 -12.97 21.65 3.19
C ASP A 12 -11.75 20.87 2.70
N ILE A 13 -11.45 19.81 3.41
CA ILE A 13 -10.47 18.79 3.05
C ILE A 13 -11.21 17.70 2.24
N VAL A 14 -10.96 17.67 0.92
CA VAL A 14 -11.74 16.95 -0.09
C VAL A 14 -10.96 15.89 -0.88
N GLY A 15 -9.78 15.43 -0.46
CA GLY A 15 -9.15 14.30 -1.15
C GLY A 15 -7.63 14.22 -1.03
N PHE A 16 -6.95 13.74 -2.06
CA PHE A 16 -5.55 13.30 -1.97
C PHE A 16 -4.69 13.86 -3.14
N GLN A 17 -3.48 14.33 -2.86
CA GLN A 17 -2.42 14.75 -3.79
C GLN A 17 -1.36 13.63 -3.94
N ASN A 18 -0.47 13.73 -4.94
CA ASN A 18 0.65 12.78 -5.15
C ASN A 18 0.26 11.30 -5.31
N MET A 19 -0.79 11.03 -6.09
CA MET A 19 -1.19 9.66 -6.45
C MET A 19 -0.24 9.08 -7.51
N ALA A 20 0.21 7.85 -7.32
CA ALA A 20 0.86 7.06 -8.37
C ALA A 20 -0.19 6.56 -9.36
N ASN A 21 0.10 6.52 -10.66
CA ASN A 21 -0.80 5.91 -11.64
C ASN A 21 -0.24 4.56 -12.09
N ILE A 22 -0.86 3.47 -11.66
CA ILE A 22 -0.49 2.11 -12.05
C ILE A 22 -1.52 1.63 -13.07
N SER A 23 -1.13 1.56 -14.34
CA SER A 23 -1.96 0.99 -15.42
C SER A 23 -3.37 1.62 -15.56
N GLY A 24 -3.50 2.93 -15.32
CA GLY A 24 -4.77 3.65 -15.38
C GLY A 24 -5.54 3.71 -14.06
N ILE A 25 -4.96 3.20 -12.98
CA ILE A 25 -5.55 3.16 -11.64
C ILE A 25 -4.70 4.07 -10.71
N LEU A 26 -5.35 5.02 -10.03
CA LEU A 26 -4.71 5.98 -9.14
C LEU A 26 -4.46 5.33 -7.77
N TYR A 27 -3.19 5.04 -7.47
CA TYR A 27 -2.71 4.47 -6.23
C TYR A 27 -2.20 5.51 -5.24
N ILE A 28 -2.63 5.34 -4.00
CA ILE A 28 -2.18 6.08 -2.84
C ILE A 28 -1.59 5.05 -1.88
N HIS A 29 -0.58 5.47 -1.13
CA HIS A 29 0.10 4.57 -0.22
C HIS A 29 -0.58 4.60 1.09
N ASP A 30 -1.01 3.43 1.53
CA ASP A 30 -1.84 3.26 2.71
C ASP A 30 -3.10 4.16 2.66
N ASP A 31 -3.66 4.41 3.85
CA ASP A 31 -4.86 5.20 4.08
C ASP A 31 -4.71 6.59 3.44
N PRO A 32 -5.64 6.95 2.55
CA PRO A 32 -5.40 7.97 1.56
C PRO A 32 -5.21 9.40 2.09
N ALA A 33 -5.63 9.72 3.31
CA ALA A 33 -5.63 11.10 3.84
C ALA A 33 -4.24 11.81 3.99
N ALA A 34 -3.11 11.18 3.60
CA ALA A 34 -1.76 11.70 3.79
C ALA A 34 -1.48 12.88 2.84
N ASN A 35 -2.41 13.14 1.91
CA ASN A 35 -2.26 14.15 0.88
C ASN A 35 -3.54 15.00 0.69
N ALA A 36 -4.29 15.25 1.77
CA ALA A 36 -5.43 16.18 1.83
C ALA A 36 -5.44 17.30 0.76
N VAL A 37 -6.36 17.25 -0.21
CA VAL A 37 -6.67 18.37 -1.11
C VAL A 37 -7.57 19.34 -0.35
N VAL A 38 -7.13 20.58 -0.23
CA VAL A 38 -7.90 21.64 0.41
C VAL A 38 -8.57 22.51 -0.64
N ARG A 39 -9.86 22.78 -0.48
CA ARG A 39 -10.60 23.75 -1.30
C ARG A 39 -11.30 24.73 -0.40
N GLY A 40 -11.36 25.99 -0.82
CA GLY A 40 -12.15 27.00 -0.15
C GLY A 40 -12.65 28.05 -1.12
N ASP A 41 -13.77 28.67 -0.77
CA ASP A 41 -14.34 29.82 -1.46
C ASP A 41 -14.70 30.86 -0.41
N ALA A 42 -14.44 32.13 -0.69
CA ALA A 42 -14.85 33.25 0.13
C ALA A 42 -15.56 34.28 -0.75
N ARG A 43 -16.77 34.65 -0.35
CA ARG A 43 -17.64 35.62 -1.02
C ARG A 43 -17.89 36.80 -0.12
N ILE A 44 -18.14 37.93 -0.76
CA ILE A 44 -18.13 39.23 -0.09
C ILE A 44 -19.39 40.01 -0.41
N TRP A 45 -19.89 40.64 0.65
CA TRP A 45 -20.83 41.75 0.63
C TRP A 45 -20.33 42.80 1.65
N LEU A 46 -20.48 44.09 1.35
CA LEU A 46 -19.70 45.18 1.99
C LEU A 46 -20.50 45.94 3.05
N GLN A 47 -19.93 46.23 4.23
CA GLN A 47 -20.58 47.05 5.26
C GLN A 47 -19.62 48.04 5.97
N PRO A 48 -19.75 49.38 5.80
CA PRO A 48 -20.75 50.06 4.98
C PRO A 48 -20.63 49.69 3.49
N PRO A 49 -21.74 49.80 2.71
CA PRO A 49 -21.70 49.52 1.29
C PRO A 49 -20.63 50.37 0.63
N GLY A 50 -19.72 49.72 -0.09
CA GLY A 50 -18.59 50.37 -0.72
C GLY A 50 -18.24 49.72 -2.04
N ILE A 51 -17.03 49.99 -2.51
CA ILE A 51 -16.42 49.35 -3.66
C ILE A 51 -15.32 48.44 -3.11
N ASN A 52 -15.40 47.15 -3.42
CA ASN A 52 -14.33 46.21 -3.08
C ASN A 52 -13.08 46.60 -3.87
N THR A 53 -11.98 46.85 -3.16
CA THR A 53 -10.70 47.22 -3.78
C THR A 53 -9.74 46.05 -3.80
N GLU A 54 -9.79 45.15 -2.81
CA GLU A 54 -8.91 44.00 -2.72
C GLU A 54 -9.56 42.85 -1.95
N LEU A 55 -9.52 41.65 -2.53
CA LEU A 55 -9.74 40.39 -1.83
C LEU A 55 -8.48 39.54 -1.98
N THR A 56 -7.77 39.33 -0.88
CA THR A 56 -6.66 38.40 -0.81
C THR A 56 -7.14 37.12 -0.15
N GLN A 57 -6.92 35.98 -0.80
CA GLN A 57 -7.21 34.66 -0.25
C GLN A 57 -5.93 33.86 -0.21
N ASN A 58 -5.69 33.17 0.90
CA ASN A 58 -4.58 32.24 1.02
C ASN A 58 -5.04 30.98 1.75
N ILE A 59 -4.68 29.83 1.20
CA ILE A 59 -4.91 28.54 1.84
C ILE A 59 -3.60 28.08 2.43
N SER A 60 -3.62 27.75 3.72
CA SER A 60 -2.49 27.13 4.40
C SER A 60 -2.92 25.80 5.01
N VAL A 61 -1.98 24.86 5.05
CA VAL A 61 -2.18 23.54 5.64
C VAL A 61 -1.10 23.33 6.68
N LYS A 62 -1.49 22.88 7.87
CA LYS A 62 -0.53 22.53 8.93
C LYS A 62 -0.91 21.21 9.58
N GLN A 63 0.12 20.48 9.99
CA GLN A 63 0.01 19.25 10.76
C GLN A 63 0.10 19.58 12.25
N VAL A 64 -0.90 19.18 13.05
CA VAL A 64 -0.88 19.31 14.50
C VAL A 64 -1.21 17.97 15.14
N GLY A 65 -0.19 17.30 15.68
CA GLY A 65 -0.35 15.95 16.23
C GLY A 65 -0.77 14.96 15.14
N ALA A 66 -1.93 14.34 15.30
CA ALA A 66 -2.55 13.44 14.33
C ALA A 66 -3.61 14.13 13.45
N ASN A 67 -3.69 15.46 13.41
CA ASN A 67 -4.69 16.20 12.63
C ASN A 67 -4.04 17.06 11.53
N ILE A 68 -4.66 17.08 10.35
CA ILE A 68 -4.44 18.07 9.30
C ILE A 68 -5.44 19.19 9.53
N ILE A 69 -4.92 20.41 9.69
CA ILE A 69 -5.74 21.62 9.80
C ILE A 69 -5.52 22.44 8.53
N ALA A 70 -6.61 22.62 7.79
CA ALA A 70 -6.66 23.50 6.64
C ALA A 70 -7.24 24.86 7.07
N ILE A 71 -6.60 25.96 6.65
CA ILE A 71 -7.01 27.32 6.99
C ILE A 71 -7.11 28.14 5.72
N LEU A 72 -8.29 28.72 5.47
CA LEU A 72 -8.55 29.69 4.43
C LEU A 72 -8.53 31.05 5.11
N HIS A 73 -7.42 31.75 4.92
CA HIS A 73 -7.26 33.13 5.36
C HIS A 73 -7.76 34.04 4.26
N ALA A 74 -8.75 34.88 4.55
CA ALA A 74 -9.20 35.93 3.65
C ALA A 74 -9.02 37.31 4.28
N VAL A 75 -8.50 38.22 3.46
CA VAL A 75 -8.42 39.66 3.77
C VAL A 75 -9.23 40.39 2.72
N LEU A 76 -10.17 41.18 3.18
CA LEU A 76 -11.02 42.03 2.35
C LEU A 76 -10.71 43.49 2.66
N LYS A 77 -10.50 44.30 1.61
CA LYS A 77 -10.43 45.76 1.69
C LYS A 77 -11.48 46.41 0.79
N TRP A 78 -12.13 47.44 1.30
CA TRP A 78 -13.11 48.19 0.53
C TRP A 78 -13.16 49.65 0.95
N ASP A 79 -13.62 50.48 0.02
CA ASP A 79 -13.72 51.91 0.19
C ASP A 79 -15.17 52.39 0.03
N THR A 80 -15.60 53.35 0.84
CA THR A 80 -16.83 54.11 0.56
C THR A 80 -16.49 55.30 -0.33
N VAL A 81 -17.38 55.61 -1.26
CA VAL A 81 -17.22 56.76 -2.16
C VAL A 81 -18.31 57.78 -1.86
N SER A 82 -17.90 59.03 -1.73
CA SER A 82 -18.80 60.18 -1.66
C SER A 82 -18.60 61.01 -2.93
N CYS A 83 -19.70 61.50 -3.50
CA CYS A 83 -19.69 62.34 -4.69
C CYS A 83 -20.46 63.62 -4.43
N ASP A 84 -19.97 64.72 -4.97
CA ASP A 84 -20.67 65.99 -5.11
C ASP A 84 -20.60 66.49 -6.56
N ASP A 85 -20.94 67.76 -6.79
CA ASP A 85 -20.96 68.37 -8.12
C ASP A 85 -19.55 68.54 -8.73
N ASP A 86 -18.48 68.48 -7.92
CA ASP A 86 -17.09 68.68 -8.33
C ASP A 86 -16.33 67.35 -8.55
N GLY A 87 -16.87 66.23 -8.06
CA GLY A 87 -16.34 64.89 -8.33
C GLY A 87 -16.66 63.86 -7.25
N CYS A 88 -15.98 62.71 -7.32
CA CYS A 88 -16.09 61.65 -6.33
C CYS A 88 -14.74 61.43 -5.64
N TRP A 89 -14.77 61.16 -4.33
CA TRP A 89 -13.59 60.80 -3.54
C TRP A 89 -13.88 59.65 -2.58
N ILE A 90 -12.82 58.98 -2.15
CA ILE A 90 -12.89 57.96 -1.12
C ILE A 90 -13.18 58.64 0.22
N SER A 91 -14.31 58.31 0.83
CA SER A 91 -14.77 58.87 2.11
C SER A 91 -14.48 57.97 3.31
N GLY A 92 -14.04 56.73 3.07
CA GLY A 92 -13.65 55.78 4.11
C GLY A 92 -13.01 54.55 3.51
N SER A 93 -12.06 53.96 4.24
CA SER A 93 -11.36 52.73 3.88
C SER A 93 -11.47 51.73 5.01
N PHE A 94 -11.79 50.49 4.68
CA PHE A 94 -12.12 49.44 5.63
C PHE A 94 -11.35 48.17 5.30
N THR A 95 -11.08 47.37 6.32
CA THR A 95 -10.42 46.07 6.18
C THR A 95 -11.04 45.07 7.13
N GLU A 96 -11.35 43.89 6.63
CA GLU A 96 -11.86 42.75 7.41
C GLU A 96 -10.99 41.53 7.13
N THR A 97 -10.79 40.71 8.16
CA THR A 97 -9.95 39.51 8.07
C THR A 97 -10.66 38.37 8.76
N HIS A 98 -10.67 37.20 8.11
CA HIS A 98 -11.31 36.02 8.66
C HIS A 98 -10.59 34.75 8.25
N ASP A 99 -10.62 33.78 9.16
CA ASP A 99 -10.07 32.44 8.97
C ASP A 99 -11.20 31.42 9.03
N TRP A 100 -11.42 30.70 7.93
CA TRP A 100 -12.20 29.46 7.97
C TRP A 100 -11.25 28.29 8.15
N THR A 101 -11.67 27.34 8.99
CA THR A 101 -10.85 26.16 9.30
C THR A 101 -11.63 24.89 9.10
N ASP A 102 -10.98 23.90 8.50
CA ASP A 102 -11.42 22.52 8.51
C ASP A 102 -10.33 21.65 9.13
N THR A 103 -10.73 20.61 9.84
CA THR A 103 -9.81 19.73 10.57
C THR A 103 -10.21 18.29 10.37
N GLU A 104 -9.26 17.50 9.89
CA GLU A 104 -9.41 16.07 9.69
C GLU A 104 -8.26 15.33 10.36
N ILE A 105 -8.51 14.09 10.75
CA ILE A 105 -7.44 13.22 11.26
C ILE A 105 -6.49 12.94 10.09
N SER A 106 -5.20 13.24 10.28
CA SER A 106 -4.11 12.81 9.42
C SER A 106 -4.05 11.30 9.45
N PRO A 107 -3.99 10.65 8.30
CA PRO A 107 -3.82 9.22 8.30
C PRO A 107 -2.35 8.84 8.50
N PRO A 108 -2.10 7.54 8.64
CA PRO A 108 -0.78 6.96 8.56
C PRO A 108 -0.02 7.37 7.27
N GLN A 109 1.29 7.57 7.41
CA GLN A 109 2.19 7.73 6.26
C GLN A 109 2.77 6.39 5.87
N PHE A 110 2.89 6.13 4.57
CA PHE A 110 3.58 4.93 4.14
C PHE A 110 5.07 4.99 4.40
N THR A 111 5.58 3.85 4.86
CA THR A 111 7.00 3.61 5.03
C THR A 111 7.45 2.52 4.07
N PHE A 112 8.40 2.85 3.19
CA PHE A 112 9.00 1.84 2.30
C PHE A 112 9.55 0.68 3.13
N PRO A 113 9.18 -0.57 2.80
CA PRO A 113 9.69 -1.70 3.52
C PRO A 113 11.21 -1.73 3.39
N GLY A 114 11.87 -1.94 4.53
CA GLY A 114 13.31 -2.21 4.57
C GLY A 114 13.66 -3.52 3.86
N PRO A 115 14.94 -3.92 3.90
CA PRO A 115 15.38 -5.20 3.36
C PRO A 115 14.53 -6.35 3.87
N GLN A 116 14.09 -7.22 2.96
CA GLN A 116 13.29 -8.39 3.29
C GLN A 116 14.20 -9.62 3.37
N ASN A 117 14.09 -10.39 4.45
CA ASN A 117 14.88 -11.60 4.63
C ASN A 117 14.33 -12.73 3.77
N MET A 118 15.23 -13.41 3.06
CA MET A 118 14.90 -14.56 2.23
C MET A 118 15.72 -15.75 2.72
N THR A 119 15.08 -16.89 2.90
CA THR A 119 15.76 -18.14 3.25
C THR A 119 15.68 -19.09 2.07
N ILE A 120 16.81 -19.71 1.71
CA ILE A 120 16.86 -20.76 0.71
C ILE A 120 17.25 -22.05 1.44
N GLU A 121 16.29 -22.96 1.55
CA GLU A 121 16.53 -24.28 2.12
C GLU A 121 16.88 -25.26 1.00
N GLU A 122 18.08 -25.84 1.08
CA GLU A 122 18.57 -26.80 0.10
C GLU A 122 18.41 -28.24 0.62
N PHE A 123 17.81 -29.08 -0.21
CA PHE A 123 17.59 -30.51 -0.01
C PHE A 123 18.35 -31.30 -1.08
N PRO A 124 19.69 -31.40 -1.01
CA PRO A 124 20.53 -31.99 -2.07
C PRO A 124 20.25 -33.47 -2.38
N SER A 125 19.43 -34.16 -1.57
CA SER A 125 19.05 -35.56 -1.76
C SER A 125 17.61 -35.76 -2.26
N PHE A 126 16.86 -34.68 -2.51
CA PHE A 126 15.48 -34.72 -2.99
C PHE A 126 15.29 -33.77 -4.18
N HIS A 127 14.41 -34.15 -5.11
CA HIS A 127 13.85 -33.22 -6.08
C HIS A 127 12.46 -32.80 -5.60
N PRO A 128 12.14 -31.51 -5.54
CA PRO A 128 12.95 -30.34 -5.91
C PRO A 128 14.08 -30.02 -4.90
N VAL A 129 15.13 -29.36 -5.39
CA VAL A 129 16.40 -29.19 -4.65
C VAL A 129 16.36 -28.01 -3.67
N SER A 130 15.54 -26.99 -3.91
CA SER A 130 15.51 -25.82 -3.04
C SER A 130 14.11 -25.25 -2.83
N LEU A 131 13.81 -24.86 -1.58
CA LEU A 131 12.63 -24.09 -1.20
C LEU A 131 13.06 -22.66 -0.87
N ILE A 132 12.32 -21.68 -1.37
CA ILE A 132 12.56 -20.26 -1.09
C ILE A 132 11.44 -19.77 -0.18
N HIS A 133 11.80 -19.14 0.93
CA HIS A 133 10.85 -18.62 1.90
C HIS A 133 11.14 -17.16 2.27
N PHE A 134 10.07 -16.40 2.52
CA PHE A 134 10.15 -15.05 3.07
C PHE A 134 9.51 -15.07 4.47
N SER A 135 10.33 -15.01 5.51
CA SER A 135 9.89 -15.22 6.90
C SER A 135 9.02 -14.09 7.44
N ASP A 136 9.27 -12.86 7.00
CA ASP A 136 8.58 -11.64 7.45
C ASP A 136 8.34 -10.70 6.27
N LEU A 137 7.67 -11.19 5.21
CA LEU A 137 7.37 -10.35 4.06
C LEU A 137 6.41 -9.24 4.48
N ASN A 138 6.82 -7.99 4.30
CA ASN A 138 6.03 -6.83 4.66
C ASN A 138 4.71 -6.80 3.88
N ASP A 139 3.59 -6.53 4.56
CA ASP A 139 2.24 -6.50 3.99
C ASP A 139 2.06 -5.52 2.83
N SER A 140 2.93 -4.51 2.72
CA SER A 140 2.95 -3.57 1.59
C SER A 140 3.52 -4.13 0.28
N ILE A 141 4.16 -5.31 0.32
CA ILE A 141 4.59 -6.01 -0.88
C ILE A 141 3.35 -6.61 -1.53
N ILE A 142 3.04 -6.13 -2.73
CA ILE A 142 1.87 -6.59 -3.48
C ILE A 142 2.22 -7.66 -4.50
N PHE A 143 3.49 -7.76 -4.87
CA PHE A 143 3.96 -8.63 -5.93
C PHE A 143 5.43 -8.97 -5.73
N PHE A 144 5.79 -10.22 -6.03
CA PHE A 144 7.18 -10.60 -6.24
C PHE A 144 7.39 -11.42 -7.50
N ASN A 145 8.59 -11.32 -8.06
CA ASN A 145 9.06 -12.14 -9.18
C ASN A 145 10.41 -12.74 -8.82
N ILE A 146 10.50 -14.07 -8.94
CA ILE A 146 11.74 -14.83 -8.83
C ILE A 146 12.08 -15.39 -10.20
N THR A 147 13.25 -15.02 -10.71
CA THR A 147 13.74 -15.46 -12.01
C THR A 147 14.98 -16.32 -11.84
N THR A 148 14.98 -17.47 -12.50
CA THR A 148 16.13 -18.35 -12.67
C THR A 148 16.60 -18.32 -14.13
N ARG A 149 17.63 -19.11 -14.47
CA ARG A 149 18.11 -19.22 -15.84
C ARG A 149 17.06 -19.75 -16.82
N ASN A 150 16.21 -20.66 -16.36
CA ASN A 150 15.33 -21.44 -17.23
C ASN A 150 13.83 -21.12 -17.06
N GLY A 151 13.48 -20.26 -16.10
CA GLY A 151 12.09 -19.85 -15.89
C GLY A 151 11.94 -18.75 -14.86
N SER A 152 10.69 -18.32 -14.67
CA SER A 152 10.31 -17.40 -13.60
C SER A 152 9.01 -17.81 -12.95
N VAL A 153 8.87 -17.43 -11.69
CA VAL A 153 7.62 -17.49 -10.95
C VAL A 153 7.31 -16.09 -10.42
N GLU A 154 6.08 -15.67 -10.68
CA GLU A 154 5.51 -14.42 -10.21
C GLU A 154 4.37 -14.74 -9.26
N HIS A 155 4.31 -14.00 -8.15
CA HIS A 155 3.21 -14.06 -7.20
C HIS A 155 2.67 -12.65 -6.99
N LEU A 156 1.42 -12.45 -7.36
CA LEU A 156 0.64 -11.32 -6.89
C LEU A 156 0.04 -11.74 -5.54
N LEU A 157 0.39 -10.99 -4.49
CA LEU A 157 0.02 -11.21 -3.08
C LEU A 157 -1.20 -10.39 -2.66
N ASN A 158 -1.36 -9.23 -3.29
CA ASN A 158 -2.40 -8.29 -2.95
C ASN A 158 -2.92 -7.57 -4.20
N ILE A 159 -4.17 -7.11 -4.14
CA ILE A 159 -4.79 -6.26 -5.16
C ILE A 159 -5.37 -5.01 -4.50
N GLY A 160 -5.25 -3.89 -5.19
CA GLY A 160 -5.92 -2.67 -4.79
C GLY A 160 -7.38 -2.64 -5.24
N ILE A 161 -8.29 -2.35 -4.32
CA ILE A 161 -9.72 -2.15 -4.54
C ILE A 161 -10.04 -0.68 -4.34
N VAL A 162 -10.76 -0.07 -5.27
CA VAL A 162 -11.18 1.34 -5.14
C VAL A 162 -12.40 1.44 -4.23
N GLU A 163 -12.29 2.23 -3.19
CA GLU A 163 -13.33 2.56 -2.22
C GLU A 163 -13.58 4.08 -2.20
N LEU A 164 -14.64 4.53 -1.52
CA LEU A 164 -15.00 5.95 -1.41
C LEU A 164 -14.98 6.38 0.05
N THR A 165 -14.44 7.56 0.33
CA THR A 165 -14.58 8.20 1.65
C THR A 165 -16.04 8.61 1.92
N ILE A 166 -16.35 9.00 3.16
CA ILE A 166 -17.66 9.57 3.53
C ILE A 166 -18.00 10.81 2.68
N LYS A 167 -16.99 11.56 2.23
CA LYS A 167 -17.13 12.73 1.34
C LYS A 167 -17.16 12.35 -0.16
N GLY A 168 -17.20 11.05 -0.50
CA GLY A 168 -17.32 10.56 -1.88
C GLY A 168 -16.01 10.59 -2.68
N ILE A 169 -14.85 10.65 -2.02
CA ILE A 169 -13.56 10.72 -2.70
C ILE A 169 -12.98 9.32 -2.88
N PRO A 170 -12.57 8.93 -4.10
CA PRO A 170 -12.01 7.61 -4.34
C PRO A 170 -10.63 7.45 -3.70
N TYR A 171 -10.40 6.28 -3.11
CA TYR A 171 -9.10 5.80 -2.64
C TYR A 171 -8.94 4.33 -2.94
N MET A 172 -7.72 3.80 -2.84
CA MET A 172 -7.44 2.39 -3.09
C MET A 172 -7.01 1.69 -1.81
N ASN A 173 -7.73 0.62 -1.46
CA ASN A 173 -7.48 -0.26 -0.33
C ASN A 173 -6.77 -1.53 -0.80
N VAL A 174 -5.70 -1.95 -0.13
CA VAL A 174 -4.94 -3.15 -0.50
C VAL A 174 -5.59 -4.36 0.17
N THR A 175 -5.99 -5.33 -0.63
CA THR A 175 -6.66 -6.56 -0.15
C THR A 175 -5.87 -7.81 -0.54
N PRO A 176 -5.78 -8.82 0.35
CA PRO A 176 -5.10 -10.08 0.04
C PRO A 176 -5.67 -10.75 -1.21
N LEU A 177 -4.79 -11.10 -2.13
CA LEU A 177 -5.11 -11.83 -3.36
C LEU A 177 -3.93 -12.71 -3.73
N SER A 178 -4.11 -14.04 -3.81
CA SER A 178 -3.03 -14.97 -4.19
C SER A 178 -3.19 -15.43 -5.63
N ILE A 179 -2.40 -14.86 -6.55
CA ILE A 179 -2.35 -15.28 -7.97
C ILE A 179 -0.92 -15.57 -8.38
N TRP A 180 -0.71 -16.77 -8.92
CA TRP A 180 0.59 -17.22 -9.40
C TRP A 180 0.64 -17.24 -10.92
N ARG A 181 1.80 -16.83 -11.47
CA ARG A 181 2.13 -17.00 -12.88
C ARG A 181 3.49 -17.62 -13.00
N LYS A 182 3.62 -18.52 -13.97
CA LYS A 182 4.86 -19.23 -14.24
C LYS A 182 5.22 -19.07 -15.72
N THR A 183 6.51 -18.89 -15.97
CA THR A 183 7.10 -19.04 -17.30
C THR A 183 8.29 -20.00 -17.25
N GLY A 184 8.51 -20.77 -18.33
CA GLY A 184 9.65 -21.69 -18.43
C GLY A 184 9.59 -22.92 -17.53
N ILE A 185 10.76 -23.46 -17.18
CA ILE A 185 10.96 -24.69 -16.38
C ILE A 185 11.97 -24.45 -15.24
N GLY A 186 12.10 -25.39 -14.30
CA GLY A 186 13.11 -25.32 -13.23
C GLY A 186 12.74 -24.45 -12.02
N ILE A 187 11.61 -23.73 -12.07
CA ILE A 187 11.01 -23.04 -10.92
C ILE A 187 9.49 -23.22 -10.91
N TYR A 188 8.92 -23.41 -9.73
CA TYR A 188 7.52 -23.74 -9.45
C TYR A 188 7.09 -23.10 -8.13
N HIS A 189 5.86 -23.34 -7.69
CA HIS A 189 5.40 -22.97 -6.36
C HIS A 189 4.63 -24.14 -5.72
N GLN A 190 4.62 -24.20 -4.40
CA GLN A 190 3.76 -25.09 -3.64
C GLN A 190 3.24 -24.34 -2.41
N GLY A 191 1.93 -24.19 -2.30
CA GLY A 191 1.36 -23.27 -1.31
C GLY A 191 1.83 -21.84 -1.60
N ASP A 192 2.39 -21.20 -0.58
CA ASP A 192 2.90 -19.82 -0.65
C ASP A 192 4.41 -19.75 -0.98
N ASP A 193 5.09 -20.90 -1.11
CA ASP A 193 6.54 -20.95 -1.25
C ASP A 193 6.97 -21.27 -2.71
N PRO A 194 7.90 -20.47 -3.29
CA PRO A 194 8.59 -20.82 -4.51
C PRO A 194 9.55 -22.00 -4.33
N ILE A 195 9.59 -22.85 -5.34
CA ILE A 195 10.40 -24.07 -5.38
C ILE A 195 11.30 -24.03 -6.61
N MET A 196 12.59 -24.31 -6.41
CA MET A 196 13.59 -24.32 -7.47
C MET A 196 14.22 -25.71 -7.63
N ASP A 197 14.39 -26.16 -8.87
CA ASP A 197 14.95 -27.47 -9.21
C ASP A 197 16.36 -27.35 -9.80
N ASN A 198 17.38 -27.40 -8.94
CA ASN A 198 18.79 -27.38 -9.31
C ASN A 198 19.17 -26.24 -10.29
N GLU A 199 18.51 -25.09 -10.16
CA GLU A 199 18.76 -23.89 -10.96
C GLU A 199 19.56 -22.85 -10.18
N THR A 200 20.04 -21.83 -10.89
CA THR A 200 20.65 -20.65 -10.26
C THR A 200 19.66 -19.49 -10.28
N LEU A 201 19.46 -18.89 -9.11
CA LEU A 201 18.69 -17.66 -8.95
C LEU A 201 19.41 -16.51 -9.67
N ILE A 202 18.71 -15.83 -10.58
CA ILE A 202 19.23 -14.67 -11.31
C ILE A 202 18.80 -13.37 -10.62
N SER A 203 17.53 -13.28 -10.24
CA SER A 203 16.97 -12.06 -9.64
C SER A 203 15.73 -12.34 -8.81
N VAL A 204 15.56 -11.52 -7.79
CA VAL A 204 14.33 -11.43 -6.98
C VAL A 204 13.90 -9.97 -6.95
N PHE A 205 12.67 -9.71 -7.38
CA PHE A 205 12.08 -8.39 -7.38
C PHE A 205 10.86 -8.37 -6.47
N LEU A 206 10.82 -7.42 -5.55
CA LEU A 206 9.67 -7.14 -4.72
C LEU A 206 9.09 -5.79 -5.16
N TRP A 207 7.77 -5.73 -5.28
CA TRP A 207 7.07 -4.53 -5.70
C TRP A 207 6.10 -4.09 -4.62
N THR A 208 6.24 -2.81 -4.27
CA THR A 208 5.18 -2.05 -3.62
C THR A 208 4.36 -1.37 -4.72
N PRO A 209 3.21 -0.78 -4.41
CA PRO A 209 2.47 -0.12 -5.46
C PRO A 209 2.94 1.33 -5.72
N PHE A 210 3.96 1.83 -5.01
CA PHE A 210 4.74 3.02 -5.42
C PHE A 210 5.92 2.69 -6.32
N GLY A 211 6.11 1.41 -6.62
CA GLY A 211 7.18 0.92 -7.45
C GLY A 211 7.98 -0.16 -6.75
N ARG A 212 9.07 -0.53 -7.42
CA ARG A 212 9.98 -1.57 -6.97
C ARG A 212 10.52 -1.19 -5.60
N ALA A 213 10.43 -2.12 -4.64
CA ALA A 213 11.17 -1.98 -3.39
C ALA A 213 12.67 -1.85 -3.74
N PRO A 214 13.47 -1.12 -2.95
CA PRO A 214 14.89 -0.92 -3.24
C PRO A 214 15.57 -2.24 -3.62
N ASP A 215 16.43 -2.20 -4.65
CA ASP A 215 17.16 -3.37 -5.14
C ASP A 215 18.05 -3.91 -4.03
N TYR A 216 17.52 -4.85 -3.26
CA TYR A 216 18.29 -5.51 -2.22
C TYR A 216 19.22 -6.51 -2.88
N ASN A 217 20.51 -6.40 -2.55
CA ASN A 217 21.50 -7.38 -2.97
C ASN A 217 21.14 -8.72 -2.31
N PHE A 218 20.51 -9.61 -3.06
CA PHE A 218 20.05 -10.91 -2.56
C PHE A 218 21.19 -11.73 -1.93
N SER A 219 22.44 -11.52 -2.38
CA SER A 219 23.61 -12.23 -1.85
C SER A 219 23.94 -11.88 -0.40
N GLU A 220 23.47 -10.74 0.10
CA GLU A 220 23.72 -10.29 1.48
C GLU A 220 22.61 -10.69 2.45
N ASN A 221 21.37 -10.87 1.97
CA ASN A 221 20.18 -11.14 2.79
C ASN A 221 19.60 -12.55 2.61
N ALA A 222 20.14 -13.33 1.65
CA ALA A 222 19.78 -14.74 1.50
C ALA A 222 20.58 -15.58 2.49
N VAL A 223 19.88 -16.26 3.39
CA VAL A 223 20.50 -17.26 4.26
C VAL A 223 20.30 -18.64 3.64
N TYR A 224 21.40 -19.32 3.34
CA TYR A 224 21.39 -20.67 2.79
C TYR A 224 21.44 -21.69 3.93
N HIS A 225 20.39 -22.50 4.03
CA HIS A 225 20.32 -23.61 4.97
C HIS A 225 20.45 -24.92 4.21
N GLN A 226 21.59 -25.58 4.35
CA GLN A 226 21.75 -26.93 3.82
C GLN A 226 21.16 -27.92 4.81
N ASN A 227 20.01 -28.50 4.47
CA ASN A 227 19.43 -29.54 5.29
C ASN A 227 20.27 -30.81 5.16
N LYS A 228 20.81 -31.28 6.29
CA LYS A 228 21.48 -32.57 6.33
C LYS A 228 20.46 -33.63 5.97
N PRO A 229 20.78 -34.60 5.10
CA PRO A 229 19.90 -35.72 4.85
C PRO A 229 19.60 -36.39 6.19
N THR A 230 18.35 -36.28 6.63
CA THR A 230 17.85 -37.07 7.76
C THR A 230 17.77 -38.50 7.24
N SER A 231 18.82 -39.28 7.51
CA SER A 231 18.71 -40.73 7.37
C SER A 231 17.49 -41.13 8.19
N ILE A 232 16.52 -41.82 7.57
CA ILE A 232 15.43 -42.46 8.32
C ILE A 232 16.10 -43.19 9.47
N ASN A 233 15.72 -42.85 10.71
CA ASN A 233 16.31 -43.46 11.90
C ASN A 233 16.27 -44.99 11.68
N PRO A 234 17.40 -45.71 11.79
CA PRO A 234 17.45 -47.15 11.56
C PRO A 234 16.34 -47.92 12.29
N ALA A 235 15.90 -47.41 13.44
CA ALA A 235 14.78 -47.93 14.21
C ALA A 235 13.43 -47.88 13.45
N ILE A 236 13.14 -46.81 12.71
CA ILE A 236 11.91 -46.68 11.90
C ILE A 236 11.96 -47.66 10.73
N GLY A 237 13.11 -47.80 10.07
CA GLY A 237 13.31 -48.79 9.02
C GLY A 237 13.13 -50.22 9.53
N PHE A 238 13.64 -50.51 10.73
CA PHE A 238 13.46 -51.81 11.40
C PHE A 238 11.99 -52.07 11.76
N ILE A 239 11.26 -51.07 12.27
CA ILE A 239 9.82 -51.19 12.55
C ILE A 239 9.04 -51.51 11.28
N ILE A 240 9.27 -50.80 10.18
CA ILE A 240 8.62 -51.06 8.89
C ILE A 240 8.93 -52.49 8.41
N TYR A 241 10.18 -52.93 8.52
CA TYR A 241 10.60 -54.28 8.15
C TYR A 241 9.89 -55.36 8.98
N VAL A 242 9.82 -55.20 10.30
CA VAL A 242 9.12 -56.13 11.20
C VAL A 242 7.64 -56.20 10.86
N VAL A 243 6.98 -55.06 10.63
CA VAL A 243 5.56 -55.00 10.23
C VAL A 243 5.34 -55.73 8.91
N LEU A 244 6.19 -55.52 7.91
CA LEU A 244 6.10 -56.20 6.61
C LEU A 244 6.26 -57.72 6.73
N ILE A 245 7.22 -58.20 7.54
CA ILE A 245 7.38 -59.64 7.80
C ILE A 245 6.13 -60.21 8.48
N PHE A 246 5.60 -59.50 9.47
CA PHE A 246 4.41 -59.96 10.20
C PHE A 246 3.20 -60.05 9.28
N LEU A 247 2.97 -59.03 8.44
CA LEU A 247 1.90 -59.01 7.44
C LEU A 247 2.09 -60.11 6.38
N LEU A 248 3.32 -60.36 5.93
CA LEU A 248 3.63 -61.45 5.00
C LEU A 248 3.35 -62.81 5.64
N GLY A 249 3.71 -63.00 6.92
CA GLY A 249 3.39 -64.20 7.68
C GLY A 249 1.88 -64.44 7.80
N ILE A 250 1.12 -63.40 8.17
CA ILE A 250 -0.35 -63.45 8.22
C ILE A 250 -0.93 -63.79 6.83
N TYR A 251 -0.42 -63.17 5.77
CA TYR A 251 -0.86 -63.44 4.40
C TYR A 251 -0.60 -64.88 3.96
N ILE A 252 0.59 -65.43 4.26
CA ILE A 252 0.92 -66.83 3.97
C ILE A 252 0.00 -67.78 4.76
N MET A 253 -0.21 -67.53 6.06
CA MET A 253 -1.11 -68.33 6.89
C MET A 253 -2.55 -68.27 6.35
N TYR A 254 -3.06 -67.09 6.05
CA TYR A 254 -4.38 -66.90 5.46
C TYR A 254 -4.52 -67.64 4.13
N ARG A 255 -3.55 -67.50 3.21
CA ARG A 255 -3.55 -68.19 1.92
C ARG A 255 -3.53 -69.71 2.10
N SER A 256 -2.69 -70.23 2.99
CA SER A 256 -2.61 -71.67 3.26
C SER A 256 -3.85 -72.25 3.94
N SER A 257 -4.58 -71.46 4.72
CA SER A 257 -5.86 -71.87 5.32
C SER A 257 -7.02 -71.96 4.32
N ARG A 258 -6.92 -71.25 3.18
CA ARG A 258 -7.95 -71.22 2.12
C ARG A 258 -7.87 -72.39 1.13
N PHE A 259 -6.81 -73.19 1.18
CA PHE A 259 -6.58 -74.37 0.32
C PHE A 259 -6.69 -75.71 1.09
N ARG A 260 -7.29 -75.69 2.29
CA ARG A 260 -7.86 -76.87 2.96
C ARG A 260 -9.37 -76.84 2.82
#